data_AF-K5VMX9-F1
#
_entry.id   AF-K5VMX9-F1
#
_cell.length_a   1.000
_cell.length_b   1.000
_cell.length_c   1.000
_cell.angle_alpha   90.00
_cell.angle_beta   90.00
_cell.angle_gamma   90.00
#
_symmetry.space_group_name_H-M   'P 1'
#
loop_
_entity.id
_entity.type
_entity.pdbx_description
1 polymer ?
#
loop_
_entity_poly.entity_id
_entity_poly.type
_entity_poly.pdbx_seq_one_letter_code
_entity_poly.pdbx_strand_id
1 'polypeptide(L)'
;STCDTETYTRSYSTTAFYLPNKDRPNLSVLTDAHVRRVLTQPGAAGNLTATGVEFGYGGDIHSVRATREVILSAGALKSPQILELSGIGRNDVLSKIGIPVKLDLPGVGENMQEHMALAMSWAKRRALVSSTLTLIHAVFLTKVLISKRPQEHSVSTMPMAFFPLDQISDKAGQICARAKEEIGKLDHDTVPAGYVDQTRLPLARLDPKTSSPIYELTASPGFLSGPNPPTPGKHYITLLVLVNILFSRGSIHIRSSDPNEDPDLDPRYLERNVDVDMLLEATKFTRNLANNSPIKDMIVKEVNPGPSIQTDEQLLNWAKSILASGLHTVSSLSMLPREKDGVVDPKLKVYGTDNLRVVDLSIVPLHICCHTQCEPPQIRLELPLLLSTVLRQPRHTCIREKRQRHTALRVLRGSGRLVEWYPIRQPSVALAAPPWHQ
;
A
#
# COMPACT_ATOMS: atom_id res chain seq x y z
N SER A 1 -9.74 -4.75 4.63
CA SER A 1 -9.62 -6.22 4.58
C SER A 1 -10.87 -6.79 3.97
N THR A 2 -10.73 -7.71 3.03
CA THR A 2 -11.87 -8.38 2.38
C THR A 2 -12.11 -9.72 3.07
N CYS A 3 -13.34 -9.97 3.50
CA CYS A 3 -13.75 -11.22 4.14
C CYS A 3 -14.61 -12.01 3.16
N ASP A 4 -14.34 -13.31 3.02
CA ASP A 4 -15.28 -14.23 2.40
C ASP A 4 -16.50 -14.37 3.32
N THR A 5 -17.70 -14.10 2.78
CA THR A 5 -18.95 -14.09 3.55
C THR A 5 -19.49 -15.49 3.86
N GLU A 6 -19.02 -16.51 3.15
CA GLU A 6 -19.43 -17.90 3.37
C GLU A 6 -18.47 -18.58 4.36
N THR A 7 -17.17 -18.39 4.16
CA THR A 7 -16.15 -19.06 4.99
C THR A 7 -15.68 -18.23 6.18
N TYR A 8 -16.01 -16.93 6.22
CA TYR A 8 -15.53 -15.98 7.22
C TYR A 8 -13.99 -15.88 7.30
N THR A 9 -13.31 -16.22 6.21
CA THR A 9 -11.84 -16.17 6.10
C THR A 9 -11.39 -14.93 5.33
N ARG A 10 -10.11 -14.57 5.46
CA ARG A 10 -9.51 -13.49 4.69
C ARG A 10 -9.49 -13.85 3.20
N SER A 11 -10.01 -12.94 2.38
CA SER A 11 -9.81 -12.98 0.93
C SER A 11 -8.56 -12.16 0.54
N TYR A 12 -7.65 -12.79 -0.20
CA TYR A 12 -6.41 -12.19 -0.69
C TYR A 12 -5.95 -12.90 -1.98
N SER A 13 -4.92 -12.38 -2.63
CA SER A 13 -4.53 -12.80 -3.98
C SER A 13 -4.27 -14.31 -4.11
N THR A 14 -3.67 -14.95 -3.11
CA THR A 14 -3.42 -16.40 -3.15
C THR A 14 -4.71 -17.21 -3.15
N THR A 15 -5.65 -16.92 -2.24
CA THR A 15 -6.92 -17.66 -2.17
C THR A 15 -7.81 -17.40 -3.39
N ALA A 16 -7.76 -16.19 -3.93
CA ALA A 16 -8.57 -15.82 -5.10
C ALA A 16 -8.00 -16.32 -6.44
N PHE A 17 -6.69 -16.24 -6.65
CA PHE A 17 -6.07 -16.44 -7.97
C PHE A 17 -5.12 -17.61 -8.06
N TYR A 18 -4.40 -17.96 -6.98
CA TYR A 18 -3.45 -19.07 -7.02
C TYR A 18 -4.14 -20.40 -6.69
N LEU A 19 -4.78 -20.54 -5.53
CA LEU A 19 -5.33 -21.82 -5.06
C LEU A 19 -6.29 -22.49 -6.06
N PRO A 20 -7.19 -21.77 -6.76
CA PRO A 20 -8.07 -22.38 -7.77
C PRO A 20 -7.34 -22.83 -9.05
N ASN A 21 -6.11 -22.35 -9.27
CA ASN A 21 -5.35 -22.52 -10.51
C ASN A 21 -4.02 -23.25 -10.31
N LYS A 22 -3.69 -23.65 -9.07
CA LYS A 22 -2.39 -24.21 -8.68
C LYS A 22 -2.02 -25.50 -9.43
N ASP A 23 -3.02 -26.26 -9.86
CA ASP A 23 -2.84 -27.56 -10.52
C ASP A 23 -2.64 -27.42 -12.05
N ARG A 24 -2.62 -26.19 -12.58
CA ARG A 24 -2.36 -25.95 -14.00
C ARG A 24 -0.90 -26.30 -14.33
N PRO A 25 -0.64 -27.19 -15.32
CA PRO A 25 0.72 -27.66 -15.61
C PRO A 25 1.64 -26.57 -16.18
N ASN A 26 1.08 -25.44 -16.62
CA ASN A 26 1.83 -24.29 -17.14
C ASN A 26 2.01 -23.16 -16.11
N LEU A 27 1.72 -23.42 -14.83
CA LEU A 27 1.91 -22.47 -13.73
C LEU A 27 2.80 -23.10 -12.65
N SER A 28 3.98 -22.51 -12.45
CA SER A 28 4.89 -22.89 -11.37
C SER A 28 5.03 -21.73 -10.39
N VAL A 29 5.00 -22.03 -9.09
CA VAL A 29 5.26 -21.06 -8.02
C VAL A 29 6.37 -21.62 -7.16
N LEU A 30 7.45 -20.86 -7.01
CA LEU A 30 8.55 -21.16 -6.11
C LEU A 30 8.51 -20.15 -4.96
N THR A 31 8.23 -20.63 -3.75
CA THR A 31 8.28 -19.81 -2.53
C THR A 31 9.70 -19.78 -1.97
N ASP A 32 9.95 -18.87 -1.03
CA ASP A 32 11.25 -18.75 -0.34
C ASP A 32 12.42 -18.51 -1.31
N ALA A 33 12.10 -17.89 -2.46
CA ALA A 33 13.02 -17.56 -3.53
C ALA A 33 13.11 -16.05 -3.69
N HIS A 34 14.13 -15.43 -3.09
CA HIS A 34 14.29 -13.97 -3.10
C HIS A 34 14.97 -13.51 -4.40
N VAL A 35 14.27 -12.76 -5.23
CA VAL A 35 14.83 -12.21 -6.48
C VAL A 35 15.88 -11.17 -6.16
N ARG A 36 17.07 -11.34 -6.74
CA ARG A 36 18.23 -10.46 -6.53
C ARG A 36 18.32 -9.38 -7.60
N ARG A 37 18.12 -9.75 -8.86
CA ARG A 37 18.19 -8.86 -10.03
C ARG A 37 17.62 -9.51 -11.29
N VAL A 38 17.28 -8.67 -12.26
CA VAL A 38 16.97 -9.06 -13.64
C VAL A 38 18.27 -9.25 -14.41
N LEU A 39 18.37 -10.37 -15.11
CA LEU A 39 19.46 -10.64 -16.04
C LEU A 39 19.12 -9.99 -17.38
N THR A 40 20.04 -9.18 -17.90
CA THR A 40 19.85 -8.40 -19.13
C THR A 40 21.03 -8.55 -20.07
N GLN A 41 20.77 -8.39 -21.36
CA GLN A 41 21.77 -8.31 -22.42
C GLN A 41 21.45 -7.15 -23.37
N PRO A 42 22.43 -6.66 -24.15
CA PRO A 42 22.14 -5.73 -25.24
C PRO A 42 21.12 -6.33 -26.21
N GLY A 43 20.02 -5.62 -26.40
CA GLY A 43 18.96 -5.93 -27.34
C GLY A 43 19.17 -5.26 -28.69
N ALA A 44 18.15 -5.35 -29.54
CA ALA A 44 18.15 -4.62 -30.80
C ALA A 44 18.06 -3.11 -30.54
N ALA A 45 18.66 -2.30 -31.43
CA ALA A 45 18.57 -0.84 -31.40
C ALA A 45 19.03 -0.16 -30.08
N GLY A 46 19.92 -0.80 -29.32
CA GLY A 46 20.52 -0.22 -28.11
C GLY A 46 19.67 -0.31 -26.83
N ASN A 47 18.52 -0.98 -26.88
CA ASN A 47 17.73 -1.30 -25.69
C ASN A 47 18.35 -2.45 -24.87
N LEU A 48 17.88 -2.63 -23.64
CA LEU A 48 18.14 -3.85 -22.87
C LEU A 48 17.04 -4.90 -23.11
N THR A 49 17.45 -6.14 -23.39
CA THR A 49 16.55 -7.30 -23.37
C THR A 49 16.74 -8.08 -22.06
N ALA A 50 15.66 -8.28 -21.30
CA ALA A 50 15.65 -9.16 -20.15
C ALA A 50 15.66 -10.63 -20.59
N THR A 51 16.61 -11.41 -20.06
CA THR A 51 16.82 -12.82 -20.42
C THR A 51 16.42 -13.79 -19.30
N GLY A 52 16.14 -13.28 -18.11
CA GLY A 52 15.83 -14.08 -16.94
C GLY A 52 15.97 -13.31 -15.64
N VAL A 53 15.96 -14.03 -14.53
CA VAL A 53 16.19 -13.47 -13.19
C VAL A 53 17.18 -14.34 -12.41
N GLU A 54 17.95 -13.69 -11.55
CA GLU A 54 18.79 -14.32 -10.53
C GLU A 54 18.06 -14.23 -9.18
N PHE A 55 18.04 -15.33 -8.42
CA PHE A 55 17.35 -15.41 -7.14
C PHE A 55 18.09 -16.32 -6.17
N GLY A 56 17.96 -16.05 -4.87
CA GLY A 56 18.46 -16.94 -3.82
C GLY A 56 17.39 -17.96 -3.42
N TYR A 57 17.74 -19.23 -3.27
CA TYR A 57 16.84 -20.30 -2.82
C TYR A 57 17.65 -21.40 -2.10
N GLY A 58 17.17 -21.85 -0.94
CA GLY A 58 17.85 -22.90 -0.18
C GLY A 58 19.28 -22.57 0.29
N GLY A 59 19.64 -21.28 0.34
CA GLY A 59 21.00 -20.80 0.66
C GLY A 59 21.91 -20.63 -0.55
N ASP A 60 21.51 -21.12 -1.72
CA ASP A 60 22.27 -21.03 -2.97
C ASP A 60 21.70 -19.95 -3.90
N ILE A 61 22.52 -19.51 -4.86
CA ILE A 61 22.12 -18.58 -5.92
C ILE A 61 21.78 -19.36 -7.19
N HIS A 62 20.60 -19.10 -7.73
CA HIS A 62 20.09 -19.72 -8.93
C HIS A 62 19.73 -18.66 -9.98
N SER A 63 19.55 -19.12 -11.22
CA SER A 63 18.98 -18.29 -12.28
C SER A 63 17.95 -19.09 -13.08
N VAL A 64 16.95 -18.37 -13.59
CA VAL A 64 15.95 -18.92 -14.51
C VAL A 64 15.85 -18.05 -15.75
N ARG A 65 15.78 -18.68 -16.92
CA ARG A 65 15.66 -17.98 -18.21
C ARG A 65 14.20 -17.67 -18.53
N ALA A 66 13.97 -16.50 -19.08
CA ALA A 66 12.69 -16.07 -19.64
C ALA A 66 12.78 -16.01 -21.17
N THR A 67 11.89 -16.70 -21.88
CA THR A 67 11.88 -16.71 -23.36
C THR A 67 11.02 -15.63 -23.99
N ARG A 68 10.17 -14.96 -23.19
CA ARG A 68 9.24 -13.93 -23.66
C ARG A 68 9.44 -12.62 -22.92
N GLU A 69 9.04 -12.57 -21.65
CA GLU A 69 9.07 -11.35 -20.85
C GLU A 69 9.49 -11.67 -19.41
N VAL A 70 10.01 -10.65 -18.72
CA VAL A 70 10.14 -10.63 -17.26
C VAL A 70 9.15 -9.59 -16.73
N ILE A 71 8.38 -9.96 -15.71
CA ILE A 71 7.39 -9.09 -15.07
C ILE A 71 7.78 -8.95 -13.61
N LEU A 72 7.98 -7.70 -13.18
CA LEU A 72 8.30 -7.35 -11.81
C LEU A 72 7.03 -6.97 -11.05
N SER A 73 6.77 -7.67 -9.94
CA SER A 73 5.61 -7.45 -9.07
C SER A 73 6.00 -7.55 -7.60
N ALA A 74 7.15 -6.98 -7.24
CA ALA A 74 7.70 -7.04 -5.88
C ALA A 74 7.13 -5.93 -4.97
N GLY A 75 6.24 -5.10 -5.49
CA GLY A 75 5.62 -3.98 -4.78
C GLY A 75 6.48 -2.72 -4.82
N ALA A 76 5.87 -1.61 -4.41
CA ALA A 76 6.48 -0.29 -4.51
C ALA A 76 7.81 -0.11 -3.76
N LEU A 77 8.12 -0.97 -2.80
CA LEU A 77 9.38 -0.91 -2.04
C LEU A 77 10.50 -1.70 -2.70
N LYS A 78 10.20 -2.89 -3.23
CA LYS A 78 11.22 -3.85 -3.69
C LYS A 78 11.40 -3.87 -5.20
N SER A 79 10.38 -3.49 -5.97
CA SER A 79 10.50 -3.34 -7.42
C SER A 79 11.57 -2.31 -7.83
N PRO A 80 11.64 -1.08 -7.26
CA PRO A 80 12.75 -0.17 -7.57
C PRO A 80 14.11 -0.77 -7.18
N GLN A 81 14.21 -1.39 -6.01
CA GLN A 81 15.41 -2.07 -5.55
C GLN A 81 15.95 -3.08 -6.58
N ILE A 82 15.07 -3.93 -7.11
CA ILE A 82 15.44 -4.96 -8.09
C ILE A 82 15.92 -4.32 -9.40
N LEU A 83 15.29 -3.24 -9.87
CA LEU A 83 15.76 -2.54 -11.07
C LEU A 83 17.14 -1.91 -10.85
N GLU A 84 17.35 -1.25 -9.72
CA GLU A 84 18.62 -0.63 -9.38
C GLU A 84 19.74 -1.67 -9.28
N LEU A 85 19.52 -2.79 -8.57
CA LEU A 85 20.45 -3.93 -8.51
C LEU A 85 20.69 -4.59 -9.89
N SER A 86 19.79 -4.37 -10.85
CA SER A 86 19.95 -4.83 -12.23
C SER A 86 20.81 -3.90 -13.09
N GLY A 87 21.20 -2.73 -12.55
CA GLY A 87 21.89 -1.65 -13.26
C GLY A 87 20.94 -0.72 -14.01
N ILE A 88 19.67 -0.65 -13.63
CA ILE A 88 18.64 0.21 -14.24
C ILE A 88 18.17 1.21 -13.19
N GLY A 89 18.56 2.48 -13.32
CA GLY A 89 18.20 3.52 -12.38
C GLY A 89 19.12 4.72 -12.47
N ARG A 90 19.07 5.59 -11.46
CA ARG A 90 19.88 6.81 -11.39
C ARG A 90 21.38 6.52 -11.36
N ASN A 91 22.14 7.12 -12.28
CA ASN A 91 23.59 6.94 -12.33
C ASN A 91 24.29 7.29 -11.00
N ASP A 92 23.93 8.40 -10.36
CA ASP A 92 24.58 8.84 -9.11
C ASP A 92 24.31 7.90 -7.93
N VAL A 93 23.11 7.31 -7.86
CA VAL A 93 22.74 6.29 -6.87
C VAL A 93 23.55 5.01 -7.09
N LEU A 94 23.54 4.48 -8.32
CA LEU A 94 24.17 3.19 -8.65
C LEU A 94 25.69 3.24 -8.54
N SER A 95 26.31 4.30 -9.09
CA SER A 95 27.75 4.47 -9.11
C SER A 95 28.33 4.66 -7.70
N LYS A 96 27.57 5.27 -6.78
CA LYS A 96 27.99 5.48 -5.38
C LYS A 96 28.30 4.18 -4.63
N ILE A 97 27.64 3.08 -4.99
CA ILE A 97 27.83 1.76 -4.36
C ILE A 97 28.42 0.71 -5.33
N GLY A 98 28.97 1.18 -6.46
CA GLY A 98 29.72 0.34 -7.39
C GLY A 98 28.88 -0.56 -8.29
N ILE A 99 27.58 -0.26 -8.49
CA ILE A 99 26.74 -1.01 -9.43
C ILE A 99 26.93 -0.43 -10.84
N PRO A 100 27.32 -1.25 -11.84
CA PRO A 100 27.45 -0.77 -13.21
C PRO A 100 26.11 -0.32 -13.78
N VAL A 101 26.04 0.93 -14.24
CA VAL A 101 24.86 1.48 -14.90
C VAL A 101 24.76 0.88 -16.31
N LYS A 102 23.67 0.16 -16.56
CA LYS A 102 23.33 -0.37 -17.90
C LYS A 102 22.32 0.50 -18.61
N LEU A 103 21.44 1.14 -17.84
CA LEU A 103 20.42 2.06 -18.33
C LEU A 103 20.18 3.13 -17.27
N ASP A 104 20.53 4.37 -17.61
CA ASP A 104 20.22 5.52 -16.78
C ASP A 104 18.73 5.87 -16.94
N LEU A 105 18.00 5.73 -15.85
CA LEU A 105 16.56 5.97 -15.80
C LEU A 105 16.24 6.68 -14.48
N PRO A 106 16.33 8.03 -14.46
CA PRO A 106 16.40 8.78 -13.21
C PRO A 106 15.12 8.74 -12.36
N GLY A 107 13.98 8.39 -12.95
CA GLY A 107 12.72 8.20 -12.22
C GLY A 107 12.63 6.92 -11.38
N VAL A 108 13.58 5.97 -11.51
CA VAL A 108 13.58 4.74 -10.70
C VAL A 108 13.84 5.08 -9.24
N GLY A 109 12.91 4.70 -8.36
CA GLY A 109 12.97 4.98 -6.93
C GLY A 109 12.38 6.32 -6.53
N GLU A 110 12.07 7.20 -7.48
CA GLU A 110 11.58 8.56 -7.23
C GLU A 110 10.05 8.64 -7.20
N ASN A 111 9.54 9.83 -6.85
CA ASN A 111 8.09 10.13 -6.81
C ASN A 111 7.29 9.24 -5.84
N MET A 112 7.95 8.65 -4.84
CA MET A 112 7.29 7.82 -3.82
C MET A 112 6.21 8.64 -3.12
N GLN A 113 5.03 8.04 -3.00
CA GLN A 113 3.87 8.62 -2.34
C GLN A 113 3.27 7.63 -1.36
N GLU A 114 2.71 8.16 -0.28
CA GLU A 114 2.13 7.39 0.81
C GLU A 114 1.03 8.22 1.49
N HIS A 115 0.14 7.55 2.22
CA HIS A 115 -0.79 8.22 3.13
C HIS A 115 -0.10 8.56 4.44
N MET A 116 -0.43 9.71 5.00
CA MET A 116 -0.10 10.01 6.40
C MET A 116 -1.20 9.49 7.30
N ALA A 117 -0.87 8.64 8.27
CA ALA A 117 -1.81 8.10 9.24
C ALA A 117 -1.51 8.61 10.65
N LEU A 118 -2.55 8.96 11.40
CA LEU A 118 -2.45 9.28 12.83
C LEU A 118 -3.66 8.76 13.58
N ALA A 119 -3.46 8.36 14.82
CA ALA A 119 -4.48 7.76 15.66
C ALA A 119 -4.62 8.50 16.99
N MET A 120 -5.85 8.67 17.46
CA MET A 120 -6.18 9.24 18.77
C MET A 120 -7.11 8.30 19.53
N SER A 121 -6.88 8.16 20.84
CA SER A 121 -7.58 7.15 21.64
C SER A 121 -8.22 7.76 22.89
N TRP A 122 -9.43 7.28 23.17
CA TRP A 122 -10.22 7.64 24.34
C TRP A 122 -10.64 6.39 25.12
N ALA A 123 -10.60 6.48 26.45
CA ALA A 123 -11.17 5.47 27.33
C ALA A 123 -12.71 5.52 27.25
N LYS A 124 -13.37 4.36 27.29
CA LYS A 124 -14.84 4.21 27.19
C LYS A 124 -15.52 3.89 28.52
N ARG A 125 -16.80 4.28 28.65
CA ARG A 125 -17.67 4.04 29.82
C ARG A 125 -18.15 2.59 29.94
N ARG A 126 -18.41 1.91 28.82
CA ARG A 126 -18.95 0.54 28.77
C ARG A 126 -18.13 -0.33 27.82
N ALA A 127 -18.05 -1.63 28.16
CA ALA A 127 -17.74 -2.67 27.20
C ALA A 127 -18.95 -2.83 26.26
N LEU A 128 -19.01 -2.08 25.17
CA LEU A 128 -19.82 -2.53 24.03
C LEU A 128 -19.24 -3.89 23.62
N VAL A 129 -20.12 -4.87 23.43
CA VAL A 129 -19.79 -6.25 23.12
C VAL A 129 -18.98 -6.33 21.84
N SER A 130 -17.67 -6.29 21.97
CA SER A 130 -16.71 -7.04 21.18
C SER A 130 -15.39 -6.99 21.95
N SER A 131 -14.70 -8.12 21.98
CA SER A 131 -13.32 -8.23 22.47
C SER A 131 -12.54 -6.99 22.06
N THR A 132 -12.08 -6.21 23.03
CA THR A 132 -11.20 -5.08 22.77
C THR A 132 -10.05 -5.63 21.93
N LEU A 133 -9.88 -5.10 20.72
CA LEU A 133 -8.69 -5.32 19.89
C LEU A 133 -7.56 -4.60 20.62
N THR A 134 -7.15 -5.23 21.71
CA THR A 134 -6.02 -4.85 22.51
C THR A 134 -4.90 -5.59 21.79
N LEU A 135 -3.95 -4.85 21.20
CA LEU A 135 -2.73 -5.46 20.65
C LEU A 135 -1.97 -6.29 21.72
N ILE A 136 -2.39 -6.17 22.97
CA ILE A 136 -1.96 -6.94 24.13
C ILE A 136 -3.08 -7.93 24.48
N HIS A 137 -2.97 -9.19 24.08
CA HIS A 137 -3.35 -10.37 24.89
C HIS A 137 -3.21 -11.67 24.09
N ALA A 138 -2.27 -12.53 24.51
CA ALA A 138 -2.19 -13.95 24.11
C ALA A 138 -3.51 -14.72 24.31
N VAL A 139 -4.38 -14.24 25.21
CA VAL A 139 -5.71 -14.80 25.49
C VAL A 139 -6.70 -14.59 24.34
N PHE A 140 -6.61 -13.48 23.58
CA PHE A 140 -7.45 -13.27 22.41
C PHE A 140 -7.10 -14.26 21.29
N LEU A 141 -5.80 -14.43 21.02
CA LEU A 141 -5.30 -15.38 20.03
C LEU A 141 -5.73 -16.82 20.37
N THR A 142 -5.63 -17.21 21.64
CA THR A 142 -6.03 -18.54 22.12
C THR A 142 -7.54 -18.78 21.95
N LYS A 143 -8.38 -17.78 22.22
CA LYS A 143 -9.84 -17.87 22.02
C LYS A 143 -10.22 -17.96 20.55
N VAL A 144 -9.56 -17.21 19.67
CA VAL A 144 -9.75 -17.26 18.21
C VAL A 144 -9.34 -18.63 17.66
N LEU A 145 -8.18 -19.16 18.09
CA LEU A 145 -7.63 -20.43 17.59
C LEU A 145 -8.43 -21.67 18.05
N ILE A 146 -9.11 -21.61 19.20
CA ILE A 146 -9.89 -22.74 19.77
C ILE A 146 -11.39 -22.63 19.42
N SER A 147 -11.83 -21.49 18.90
CA SER A 147 -13.24 -21.24 18.59
C SER A 147 -13.74 -22.09 17.41
N LYS A 148 -14.86 -22.80 17.63
CA LYS A 148 -15.63 -23.49 16.59
C LYS A 148 -16.60 -22.56 15.84
N ARG A 149 -16.47 -21.24 16.03
CA ARG A 149 -17.38 -20.22 15.47
C ARG A 149 -16.58 -19.11 14.79
N PRO A 150 -16.11 -19.32 13.54
CA PRO A 150 -15.35 -18.34 12.76
C PRO A 150 -16.01 -16.96 12.69
N GLN A 151 -17.34 -16.93 12.60
CA GLN A 151 -18.18 -15.72 12.55
C GLN A 151 -18.10 -14.83 13.80
N GLU A 152 -17.72 -15.38 14.96
CA GLU A 152 -17.58 -14.61 16.20
C GLU A 152 -16.23 -13.87 16.28
N HIS A 153 -15.30 -14.20 15.38
CA HIS A 153 -13.95 -13.63 15.30
C HIS A 153 -13.67 -12.91 13.99
N SER A 154 -14.61 -12.95 13.04
CA SER A 154 -14.60 -12.12 11.83
C SER A 154 -14.88 -10.65 12.20
N VAL A 155 -13.97 -10.02 12.94
CA VAL A 155 -14.01 -8.59 13.22
C VAL A 155 -13.50 -7.88 11.98
N SER A 156 -14.42 -7.50 11.10
CA SER A 156 -14.09 -6.71 9.91
C SER A 156 -15.18 -5.70 9.60
N THR A 157 -15.44 -4.81 10.55
CA THR A 157 -16.12 -3.54 10.22
C THR A 157 -15.49 -2.44 11.06
N MET A 158 -14.48 -1.78 10.50
CA MET A 158 -14.16 -0.43 10.91
C MET A 158 -15.01 0.48 10.01
N PRO A 159 -15.95 1.28 10.55
CA PRO A 159 -16.65 2.24 9.73
C PRO A 159 -15.61 3.18 9.11
N MET A 160 -15.77 3.52 7.84
CA MET A 160 -14.93 4.45 7.12
C MET A 160 -15.79 5.60 6.62
N ALA A 161 -15.26 6.81 6.69
CA ALA A 161 -15.88 7.98 6.10
C ALA A 161 -14.80 8.82 5.41
N PHE A 162 -15.17 9.44 4.30
CA PHE A 162 -14.25 10.21 3.46
C PHE A 162 -14.75 11.65 3.35
N PHE A 163 -13.85 12.61 3.57
CA PHE A 163 -14.22 14.03 3.62
C PHE A 163 -13.22 14.89 2.84
N PRO A 164 -13.68 15.93 2.12
CA PRO A 164 -12.83 16.99 1.60
C PRO A 164 -12.40 17.96 2.72
N LEU A 165 -11.43 18.85 2.44
CA LEU A 165 -10.89 19.78 3.43
C LEU A 165 -11.90 20.82 3.94
N ASP A 166 -12.74 21.34 3.06
CA ASP A 166 -13.79 22.33 3.34
C ASP A 166 -14.92 21.79 4.21
N GLN A 167 -15.06 20.46 4.35
CA GLN A 167 -15.98 19.87 5.33
C GLN A 167 -15.41 19.75 6.74
N ILE A 168 -14.08 19.78 6.89
CA ILE A 168 -13.43 19.59 8.19
C ILE A 168 -12.80 20.87 8.74
N SER A 169 -12.65 21.91 7.90
CA SER A 169 -11.98 23.16 8.28
C SER A 169 -12.51 24.37 7.50
N ASP A 170 -12.90 25.41 8.23
CA ASP A 170 -13.25 26.72 7.66
C ASP A 170 -12.06 27.43 7.00
N LYS A 171 -10.83 26.95 7.24
CA LYS A 171 -9.60 27.50 6.63
C LYS A 171 -9.30 26.92 5.24
N ALA A 172 -10.13 26.04 4.71
CA ALA A 172 -9.87 25.34 3.44
C ALA A 172 -9.49 26.28 2.29
N GLY A 173 -10.20 27.39 2.12
CA GLY A 173 -9.89 28.39 1.08
C GLY A 173 -8.51 29.03 1.25
N GLN A 174 -8.11 29.32 2.50
CA GLN A 174 -6.79 29.90 2.80
C GLN A 174 -5.67 28.88 2.57
N ILE A 175 -5.87 27.63 2.97
CA ILE A 175 -4.91 26.53 2.74
C ILE A 175 -4.74 26.29 1.24
N CYS A 176 -5.84 26.24 0.47
CA CYS A 176 -5.78 26.09 -0.98
C CYS A 176 -5.03 27.26 -1.65
N ALA A 177 -5.27 28.50 -1.22
CA ALA A 177 -4.57 29.68 -1.75
C ALA A 177 -3.05 29.61 -1.48
N ARG A 178 -2.66 29.27 -0.24
CA ARG A 178 -1.24 29.10 0.11
C ARG A 178 -0.59 27.95 -0.65
N ALA A 179 -1.29 26.84 -0.83
CA ALA A 179 -0.79 25.71 -1.63
C ALA A 179 -0.55 26.12 -3.08
N LYS A 180 -1.49 26.86 -3.70
CA LYS A 180 -1.31 27.38 -5.07
C LYS A 180 -0.11 28.34 -5.16
N GLU A 181 0.09 29.18 -4.16
CA GLU A 181 1.23 30.09 -4.09
C GLU A 181 2.56 29.35 -3.92
N GLU A 182 2.63 28.39 -2.99
CA GLU A 182 3.81 27.55 -2.74
C GLU A 182 4.22 26.78 -4.00
N ILE A 183 3.26 26.13 -4.67
CA ILE A 183 3.51 25.38 -5.91
C ILE A 183 3.86 26.32 -7.06
N GLY A 184 3.26 27.50 -7.15
CA GLY A 184 3.57 28.50 -8.18
C GLY A 184 4.97 29.14 -8.04
N LYS A 185 5.63 28.97 -6.90
CA LYS A 185 6.99 29.47 -6.61
C LYS A 185 8.07 28.41 -6.79
N LEU A 186 7.71 27.18 -7.18
CA LEU A 186 8.68 26.12 -7.39
C LEU A 186 9.62 26.48 -8.55
N ASP A 187 10.91 26.24 -8.33
CA ASP A 187 11.91 26.40 -9.36
C ASP A 187 11.85 25.21 -10.33
N HIS A 188 11.45 25.50 -11.56
CA HIS A 188 11.28 24.50 -12.61
C HIS A 188 12.60 23.92 -13.14
N ASP A 189 13.74 24.53 -12.80
CA ASP A 189 15.06 23.99 -13.13
C ASP A 189 15.50 22.89 -12.16
N THR A 190 14.98 22.89 -10.93
CA THR A 190 15.34 21.94 -9.88
C THR A 190 14.24 20.93 -9.56
N VAL A 191 12.99 21.22 -9.93
CA VAL A 191 11.83 20.37 -9.66
C VAL A 191 11.39 19.64 -10.92
N PRO A 192 11.25 18.30 -10.89
CA PRO A 192 10.77 17.51 -12.02
C PRO A 192 9.46 18.04 -12.63
N ALA A 193 9.42 18.19 -13.95
CA ALA A 193 8.21 18.60 -14.67
C ALA A 193 7.03 17.65 -14.41
N GLY A 194 7.31 16.35 -14.26
CA GLY A 194 6.31 15.34 -13.91
C GLY A 194 5.65 15.59 -12.56
N TYR A 195 6.41 16.06 -11.56
CA TYR A 195 5.86 16.44 -10.27
C TYR A 195 4.93 17.65 -10.40
N VAL A 196 5.39 18.71 -11.08
CA VAL A 196 4.59 19.94 -11.28
C VAL A 196 3.24 19.61 -11.90
N ASP A 197 3.21 18.80 -12.96
CA ASP A 197 1.95 18.39 -13.60
C ASP A 197 1.03 17.63 -12.66
N GLN A 198 1.58 16.75 -11.84
CA GLN A 198 0.80 15.98 -10.88
C GLN A 198 0.12 16.88 -9.84
N THR A 199 0.76 17.98 -9.40
CA THR A 199 0.19 18.88 -8.37
C THR A 199 -1.15 19.51 -8.77
N ARG A 200 -1.44 19.60 -10.07
CA ARG A 200 -2.71 20.14 -10.59
C ARG A 200 -3.93 19.43 -10.00
N LEU A 201 -3.88 18.11 -9.87
CA LEU A 201 -5.00 17.32 -9.35
C LEU A 201 -5.20 17.53 -7.85
N PRO A 202 -4.19 17.36 -6.97
CA PRO A 202 -4.27 17.73 -5.56
C PRO A 202 -4.78 19.16 -5.33
N LEU A 203 -4.26 20.16 -6.06
CA LEU A 203 -4.72 21.55 -5.93
C LEU A 203 -6.22 21.70 -6.27
N ALA A 204 -6.70 21.01 -7.31
CA ALA A 204 -8.13 21.01 -7.65
C ALA A 204 -8.97 20.34 -6.54
N ARG A 205 -8.46 19.29 -5.89
CA ARG A 205 -9.17 18.64 -4.78
C ARG A 205 -9.25 19.50 -3.52
N LEU A 206 -8.26 20.38 -3.31
CA LEU A 206 -8.25 21.34 -2.21
C LEU A 206 -9.15 22.56 -2.45
N ASP A 207 -9.44 22.90 -3.70
CA ASP A 207 -10.25 24.06 -4.04
C ASP A 207 -11.70 23.84 -3.58
N PRO A 208 -12.28 24.70 -2.71
CA PRO A 208 -13.66 24.56 -2.25
C PRO A 208 -14.71 24.53 -3.38
N LYS A 209 -14.36 25.00 -4.59
CA LYS A 209 -15.26 24.95 -5.75
C LYS A 209 -15.27 23.58 -6.45
N THR A 210 -14.21 22.79 -6.28
CA THR A 210 -14.04 21.47 -6.92
C THR A 210 -13.62 20.41 -5.91
N SER A 211 -13.95 20.62 -4.63
CA SER A 211 -13.43 19.83 -3.53
C SER A 211 -13.84 18.38 -3.67
N SER A 212 -12.93 17.48 -3.30
CA SER A 212 -13.19 16.04 -3.28
C SER A 212 -12.47 15.39 -2.11
N PRO A 213 -12.88 14.19 -1.68
CA PRO A 213 -12.33 13.63 -0.45
C PRO A 213 -10.83 13.42 -0.50
N ILE A 214 -10.14 13.91 0.54
CA ILE A 214 -8.71 13.74 0.77
C ILE A 214 -8.42 13.15 2.15
N TYR A 215 -9.40 13.17 3.05
CA TYR A 215 -9.29 12.55 4.37
C TYR A 215 -10.08 11.27 4.40
N GLU A 216 -9.55 10.28 5.09
CA GLU A 216 -10.26 9.08 5.51
C GLU A 216 -10.27 9.03 7.04
N LEU A 217 -11.44 8.82 7.61
CA LEU A 217 -11.62 8.61 9.04
C LEU A 217 -12.14 7.19 9.27
N THR A 218 -11.53 6.49 10.21
CA THR A 218 -12.02 5.19 10.66
C THR A 218 -12.00 5.06 12.18
N ALA A 219 -12.89 4.23 12.72
CA ALA A 219 -13.01 3.99 14.15
C ALA A 219 -12.71 2.53 14.50
N SER A 220 -11.87 2.33 15.52
CA SER A 220 -11.48 1.03 16.06
C SER A 220 -12.03 0.82 17.47
N PRO A 221 -12.68 -0.32 17.77
CA PRO A 221 -13.03 -0.71 19.13
C PRO A 221 -11.79 -1.29 19.87
N GLY A 222 -10.75 -0.47 20.00
CA GLY A 222 -9.45 -0.88 20.54
C GLY A 222 -8.60 0.32 20.93
N PHE A 223 -7.31 0.05 21.15
CA PHE A 223 -6.30 1.05 21.46
C PHE A 223 -5.16 0.94 20.45
N LEU A 224 -5.04 1.90 19.53
CA LEU A 224 -4.08 1.90 18.43
C LEU A 224 -3.33 3.23 18.31
N SER A 225 -3.08 3.94 19.41
CA SER A 225 -2.31 5.19 19.39
C SER A 225 -1.25 5.25 20.48
N GLY A 226 -0.22 6.07 20.26
CA GLY A 226 0.79 6.41 21.25
C GLY A 226 0.76 7.91 21.61
N PRO A 227 1.69 8.38 22.47
CA PRO A 227 2.72 7.59 23.14
C PRO A 227 2.24 6.95 24.45
N ASN A 228 1.15 7.44 25.05
CA ASN A 228 0.68 6.90 26.33
C ASN A 228 0.09 5.51 26.12
N PRO A 229 0.46 4.48 26.93
CA PRO A 229 -0.07 3.13 26.79
C PRO A 229 -1.50 2.99 27.36
N PRO A 230 -2.25 1.94 26.99
CA PRO A 230 -3.54 1.67 27.59
C PRO A 230 -3.37 1.18 29.03
N THR A 231 -4.33 1.53 29.89
CA THR A 231 -4.46 1.00 31.25
C THR A 231 -5.08 -0.41 31.18
N PRO A 232 -4.46 -1.43 31.81
CA PRO A 232 -5.03 -2.78 31.86
C PRO A 232 -6.47 -2.81 32.40
N GLY A 233 -7.32 -3.65 31.79
CA GLY A 233 -8.71 -3.81 32.20
C GLY A 233 -9.65 -2.65 31.81
N LYS A 234 -9.16 -1.63 31.10
CA LYS A 234 -9.99 -0.56 30.53
C LYS A 234 -10.30 -0.81 29.05
N HIS A 235 -11.35 -0.16 28.57
CA HIS A 235 -11.81 -0.27 27.18
C HIS A 235 -11.59 1.03 26.44
N TYR A 236 -11.31 0.93 25.15
CA TYR A 236 -10.91 2.07 24.33
C TYR A 236 -11.67 2.13 23.00
N ILE A 237 -11.76 3.35 22.47
CA ILE A 237 -12.03 3.62 21.06
C ILE A 237 -10.85 4.42 20.52
N THR A 238 -10.39 4.05 19.34
CA THR A 238 -9.41 4.81 18.59
C THR A 238 -10.07 5.36 17.33
N LEU A 239 -9.90 6.66 17.08
CA LEU A 239 -10.16 7.24 15.77
C LEU A 239 -8.83 7.35 15.04
N LEU A 240 -8.78 6.78 13.84
CA LEU A 240 -7.65 6.86 12.94
C LEU A 240 -8.06 7.78 11.79
N VAL A 241 -7.21 8.75 11.47
CA VAL A 241 -7.39 9.60 10.29
C VAL A 241 -6.19 9.44 9.36
N LEU A 242 -6.48 9.29 8.07
CA LEU A 242 -5.48 9.28 7.02
C LEU A 242 -5.64 10.55 6.17
N VAL A 243 -4.50 11.14 5.82
CA VAL A 243 -4.40 12.19 4.79
C VAL A 243 -3.92 11.50 3.52
N ASN A 244 -4.80 11.42 2.54
CA ASN A 244 -4.66 10.50 1.41
C ASN A 244 -3.98 11.10 0.18
N ILE A 245 -3.86 12.42 0.11
CA ILE A 245 -3.23 13.15 -0.99
C ILE A 245 -2.21 14.09 -0.39
N LEU A 246 -0.94 13.82 -0.66
CA LEU A 246 0.18 14.63 -0.21
C LEU A 246 0.83 15.33 -1.40
N PHE A 247 1.42 16.49 -1.13
CA PHE A 247 2.27 17.21 -2.07
C PHE A 247 3.73 16.78 -1.92
N SER A 248 4.16 16.39 -0.74
CA SER A 248 5.49 15.83 -0.52
C SER A 248 5.70 14.57 -1.38
N ARG A 249 6.94 14.38 -1.84
CA ARG A 249 7.38 13.22 -2.61
C ARG A 249 8.65 12.66 -2.01
N GLY A 250 8.63 11.36 -1.77
CA GLY A 250 9.77 10.63 -1.26
C GLY A 250 10.58 9.92 -2.33
N SER A 251 11.54 9.15 -1.87
CA SER A 251 12.29 8.20 -2.69
C SER A 251 12.59 6.88 -1.97
N ILE A 252 12.93 5.87 -2.77
CA ILE A 252 13.32 4.52 -2.35
C ILE A 252 14.53 4.11 -3.18
N HIS A 253 15.69 4.00 -2.54
CA HIS A 253 16.94 3.68 -3.23
C HIS A 253 17.76 2.65 -2.47
N ILE A 254 18.46 1.80 -3.21
CA ILE A 254 19.49 0.94 -2.64
C ILE A 254 20.62 1.73 -1.98
N ARG A 255 21.10 1.19 -0.87
CA ARG A 255 22.29 1.65 -0.14
C ARG A 255 23.43 0.64 -0.12
N SER A 256 23.17 -0.58 -0.60
CA SER A 256 24.08 -1.72 -0.64
C SER A 256 23.82 -2.53 -1.91
N SER A 257 24.84 -3.26 -2.36
CA SER A 257 24.72 -4.22 -3.45
C SER A 257 24.26 -5.60 -2.98
N ASP A 258 24.10 -5.80 -1.65
CA ASP A 258 23.44 -7.00 -1.11
C ASP A 258 21.91 -6.88 -1.26
N PRO A 259 21.26 -7.73 -2.08
CA PRO A 259 19.80 -7.73 -2.25
C PRO A 259 19.02 -8.12 -0.98
N ASN A 260 19.68 -8.64 0.05
CA ASN A 260 19.04 -8.94 1.34
C ASN A 260 18.96 -7.71 2.25
N GLU A 261 19.73 -6.66 1.97
CA GLU A 261 19.58 -5.40 2.68
C GLU A 261 18.36 -4.64 2.15
N ASP A 262 17.58 -4.05 3.06
CA ASP A 262 16.47 -3.18 2.67
C ASP A 262 16.99 -1.87 2.05
N PRO A 263 16.30 -1.33 1.03
CA PRO A 263 16.61 -0.01 0.50
C PRO A 263 16.33 1.06 1.56
N ASP A 264 16.99 2.21 1.45
CA ASP A 264 16.60 3.39 2.20
C ASP A 264 15.25 3.88 1.67
N LEU A 265 14.32 4.14 2.58
CA LEU A 265 12.99 4.68 2.32
C LEU A 265 12.88 6.05 3.00
N ASP A 266 12.78 7.10 2.19
CA ASP A 266 12.57 8.46 2.67
C ASP A 266 11.28 9.02 2.07
N PRO A 267 10.14 8.96 2.80
CA PRO A 267 8.87 9.48 2.30
C PRO A 267 8.82 11.02 2.24
N ARG A 268 9.79 11.71 2.85
CA ARG A 268 9.84 13.18 2.99
C ARG A 268 8.53 13.79 3.47
N TYR A 269 7.86 13.14 4.43
CA TYR A 269 6.63 13.66 4.99
C TYR A 269 6.80 15.10 5.44
N LEU A 270 5.82 15.94 5.11
CA LEU A 270 5.76 17.33 5.55
C LEU A 270 6.86 18.24 4.99
N GLU A 271 7.52 17.84 3.88
CA GLU A 271 8.40 18.73 3.12
C GLU A 271 7.64 19.97 2.61
N ARG A 272 6.34 19.81 2.31
CA ARG A 272 5.47 20.89 1.82
C ARG A 272 4.59 21.45 2.93
N ASN A 273 4.44 22.78 2.98
CA ASN A 273 3.68 23.46 4.02
C ASN A 273 2.19 23.13 3.95
N VAL A 274 1.64 22.93 2.74
CA VAL A 274 0.28 22.46 2.57
C VAL A 274 0.00 21.12 3.28
N ASP A 275 0.96 20.19 3.29
CA ASP A 275 0.78 18.90 3.98
C ASP A 275 0.77 19.09 5.51
N VAL A 276 1.55 20.05 6.02
CA VAL A 276 1.56 20.45 7.44
C VAL A 276 0.21 21.03 7.85
N ASP A 277 -0.34 21.93 7.05
CA ASP A 277 -1.66 22.52 7.29
C ASP A 277 -2.76 21.45 7.29
N MET A 278 -2.72 20.54 6.32
CA MET A 278 -3.67 19.43 6.19
C MET A 278 -3.60 18.49 7.39
N LEU A 279 -2.40 18.14 7.84
CA LEU A 279 -2.19 17.31 9.03
C LEU A 279 -2.79 17.96 10.29
N LEU A 280 -2.55 19.25 10.50
CA LEU A 280 -3.05 19.98 11.66
C LEU A 280 -4.58 20.02 11.68
N GLU A 281 -5.22 20.38 10.57
CA GLU A 281 -6.67 20.48 10.50
C GLU A 281 -7.35 19.10 10.60
N ALA A 282 -6.76 18.04 10.04
CA ALA A 282 -7.22 16.66 10.24
C ALA A 282 -7.16 16.23 11.72
N THR A 283 -6.08 16.61 12.41
CA THR A 283 -5.88 16.31 13.82
C THR A 283 -6.91 17.04 14.68
N LYS A 284 -7.14 18.33 14.42
CA LYS A 284 -8.14 19.14 15.14
C LYS A 284 -9.55 18.62 14.94
N PHE A 285 -9.92 18.34 13.70
CA PHE A 285 -11.22 17.77 13.36
C PHE A 285 -11.45 16.46 14.10
N THR A 286 -10.51 15.52 13.98
CA THR A 286 -10.66 14.18 14.57
C THR A 286 -10.73 14.23 16.10
N ARG A 287 -9.95 15.11 16.74
CA ARG A 287 -10.03 15.32 18.19
C ARG A 287 -11.39 15.89 18.60
N ASN A 288 -11.91 16.85 17.82
CA ASN A 288 -13.18 17.50 18.12
C ASN A 288 -14.41 16.57 17.97
N LEU A 289 -14.31 15.50 17.17
CA LEU A 289 -15.39 14.48 17.09
C LEU A 289 -15.74 13.88 18.45
N ALA A 290 -14.77 13.79 19.37
CA ALA A 290 -14.99 13.32 20.74
C ALA A 290 -15.95 14.20 21.55
N ASN A 291 -16.16 15.46 21.14
CA ASN A 291 -17.07 16.39 21.79
C ASN A 291 -18.54 16.28 21.33
N ASN A 292 -18.82 15.39 20.37
CA ASN A 292 -20.14 15.25 19.77
C ASN A 292 -20.76 13.88 20.10
N SER A 293 -22.08 13.84 20.34
CA SER A 293 -22.81 12.58 20.49
C SER A 293 -22.87 11.82 19.15
N PRO A 294 -22.76 10.47 19.15
CA PRO A 294 -22.75 9.59 20.32
C PRO A 294 -21.36 9.36 20.95
N ILE A 295 -20.27 9.82 20.34
CA ILE A 295 -18.90 9.54 20.84
C ILE A 295 -18.70 10.11 22.24
N LYS A 296 -19.12 11.36 22.47
CA LYS A 296 -19.06 12.04 23.78
C LYS A 296 -19.71 11.22 24.90
N ASP A 297 -20.85 10.60 24.61
CA ASP A 297 -21.62 9.83 25.59
C ASP A 297 -20.97 8.47 25.89
N MET A 298 -20.12 7.98 24.99
CA MET A 298 -19.41 6.71 25.12
C MET A 298 -18.06 6.83 25.82
N ILE A 299 -17.41 7.98 25.76
CA ILE A 299 -16.05 8.19 26.29
C ILE A 299 -16.03 8.73 27.72
N VAL A 300 -14.95 8.43 28.43
CA VAL A 300 -14.65 8.90 29.80
C VAL A 300 -13.54 9.94 29.77
N LYS A 301 -12.45 9.65 29.03
CA LYS A 301 -11.21 10.42 29.09
C LYS A 301 -10.42 10.26 27.79
N GLU A 302 -9.86 11.37 27.31
CA GLU A 302 -8.83 11.37 26.27
C GLU A 302 -7.49 10.85 26.81
N VAL A 303 -6.89 9.89 26.10
CA VAL A 303 -5.58 9.33 26.44
C VAL A 303 -4.49 9.96 25.58
N ASN A 304 -4.71 9.97 24.26
CA ASN A 304 -3.81 10.55 23.26
C ASN A 304 -4.64 11.43 22.34
N PRO A 305 -4.29 12.72 22.12
CA PRO A 305 -3.04 13.39 22.53
C PRO A 305 -2.91 13.66 24.04
N GLY A 306 -4.02 13.78 24.76
CA GLY A 306 -4.05 14.00 26.19
C GLY A 306 -4.30 15.47 26.55
N PRO A 307 -4.71 15.73 27.81
CA PRO A 307 -5.24 17.03 28.22
C PRO A 307 -4.18 18.14 28.34
N SER A 308 -2.89 17.85 28.30
CA SER A 308 -1.83 18.87 28.34
C SER A 308 -1.61 19.56 26.99
N ILE A 309 -2.05 18.94 25.90
CA ILE A 309 -1.92 19.47 24.53
C ILE A 309 -3.12 20.35 24.23
N GLN A 310 -2.91 21.66 24.14
CA GLN A 310 -4.00 22.65 24.04
C GLN A 310 -3.85 23.62 22.86
N THR A 311 -2.63 23.94 22.44
CA THR A 311 -2.39 24.86 21.31
C THR A 311 -2.23 24.13 19.98
N ASP A 312 -2.47 24.83 18.87
CA ASP A 312 -2.23 24.30 17.52
C ASP A 312 -0.77 23.86 17.34
N GLU A 313 0.19 24.59 17.93
CA GLU A 313 1.62 24.23 17.91
C GLU A 313 1.90 22.93 18.67
N GLN A 314 1.39 22.80 19.90
CA GLN A 314 1.55 21.57 20.70
C GLN A 314 0.91 20.37 20.00
N LEU A 315 -0.27 20.58 19.40
CA LEU A 315 -1.00 19.53 18.69
C LEU A 315 -0.27 19.09 17.42
N LEU A 316 0.29 20.03 16.66
CA LEU A 316 1.10 19.72 15.48
C LEU A 316 2.37 18.97 15.85
N ASN A 317 3.09 19.41 16.89
CA ASN A 317 4.29 18.74 17.36
C ASN A 317 3.99 17.30 17.84
N TRP A 318 2.88 17.12 18.55
CA TRP A 318 2.40 15.78 18.91
C TRP A 318 2.07 14.94 17.67
N ALA A 319 1.31 15.48 16.71
CA ALA A 319 0.94 14.77 15.49
C ALA A 319 2.18 14.33 14.69
N LYS A 320 3.19 15.20 14.56
CA LYS A 320 4.48 14.89 13.93
C LYS A 320 5.22 13.75 14.63
N SER A 321 5.17 13.70 15.97
CA SER A 321 5.88 12.68 16.76
C SER A 321 5.29 11.27 16.66
N ILE A 322 4.03 11.14 16.23
CA ILE A 322 3.31 9.86 16.14
C ILE A 322 2.87 9.53 14.71
N LEU A 323 3.22 10.39 13.74
CA LEU A 323 2.89 10.21 12.34
C LEU A 323 3.43 8.87 11.84
N ALA A 324 2.57 8.11 11.16
CA ALA A 324 2.93 6.81 10.62
C ALA A 324 2.55 6.72 9.14
N SER A 325 3.17 5.76 8.45
CA SER A 325 2.74 5.35 7.12
C SER A 325 1.36 4.69 7.17
N GLY A 326 0.52 4.97 6.15
CA GLY A 326 -0.73 4.25 5.91
C GLY A 326 -0.55 2.83 5.37
N LEU A 327 0.69 2.41 5.07
CA LEU A 327 1.04 1.14 4.41
C LEU A 327 0.46 1.03 2.98
N HIS A 328 0.40 2.16 2.27
CA HIS A 328 -0.18 2.31 0.94
C HIS A 328 0.81 2.84 -0.11
N THR A 329 2.11 2.68 0.14
CA THR A 329 3.19 3.15 -0.73
C THR A 329 2.98 2.81 -2.21
N VAL A 330 3.12 3.82 -3.07
CA VAL A 330 2.96 3.76 -4.52
C VAL A 330 4.05 4.59 -5.22
N SER A 331 4.03 4.57 -6.56
CA SER A 331 4.65 5.59 -7.43
C SER A 331 6.18 5.55 -7.62
N SER A 332 6.90 4.68 -6.91
CA SER A 332 8.36 4.55 -7.02
C SER A 332 8.90 4.13 -8.39
N LEU A 333 8.03 3.71 -9.33
CA LEU A 333 8.35 3.39 -10.73
C LEU A 333 7.26 3.94 -11.66
N SER A 334 6.96 5.23 -11.49
CA SER A 334 5.78 5.91 -12.04
C SER A 334 5.54 5.69 -13.54
N MET A 335 4.28 5.42 -13.89
CA MET A 335 3.76 5.40 -15.26
C MET A 335 3.48 6.84 -15.73
N LEU A 336 4.53 7.51 -16.20
CA LEU A 336 4.53 8.86 -16.75
C LEU A 336 5.27 8.86 -18.10
N PRO A 337 5.16 9.92 -18.91
CA PRO A 337 6.07 10.12 -20.03
C PRO A 337 7.54 10.11 -19.55
N ARG A 338 8.44 9.55 -20.37
CA ARG A 338 9.86 9.40 -20.01
C ARG A 338 10.52 10.75 -19.73
N GLU A 339 10.17 11.78 -20.49
CA GLU A 339 10.64 13.16 -20.34
C GLU A 339 10.11 13.86 -19.08
N LYS A 340 9.24 13.19 -18.33
CA LYS A 340 8.68 13.63 -17.04
C LYS A 340 9.06 12.66 -15.92
N ASP A 341 10.24 12.05 -16.04
CA ASP A 341 10.79 11.04 -15.13
C ASP A 341 9.93 9.78 -14.98
N GLY A 342 9.19 9.43 -16.03
CA GLY A 342 8.49 8.16 -16.09
C GLY A 342 9.42 6.96 -16.23
N VAL A 343 9.08 5.87 -15.56
CA VAL A 343 9.82 4.60 -15.61
C VAL A 343 9.18 3.62 -16.57
N VAL A 344 7.84 3.56 -16.61
CA VAL A 344 7.10 2.65 -17.49
C VAL A 344 6.16 3.40 -18.41
N ASP A 345 5.99 2.86 -19.62
CA ASP A 345 5.00 3.35 -20.59
C ASP A 345 3.56 2.93 -20.22
N PRO A 346 2.51 3.41 -20.91
CA PRO A 346 1.12 2.99 -20.67
C PRO A 346 0.84 1.50 -20.90
N LYS A 347 1.79 0.74 -21.46
CA LYS A 347 1.73 -0.72 -21.57
C LYS A 347 2.52 -1.39 -20.45
N LEU A 348 2.97 -0.63 -19.45
CA LEU A 348 3.72 -1.09 -18.28
C LEU A 348 5.15 -1.53 -18.60
N LYS A 349 5.65 -1.25 -19.80
CA LYS A 349 7.01 -1.63 -20.20
C LYS A 349 8.00 -0.60 -19.69
N VAL A 350 9.09 -1.08 -19.09
CA VAL A 350 10.18 -0.21 -18.63
C VAL A 350 10.82 0.46 -19.83
N TYR A 351 10.94 1.79 -19.79
CA TYR A 351 11.60 2.55 -20.86
C TYR A 351 13.04 2.05 -21.08
N GLY A 352 13.51 2.04 -22.32
CA GLY A 352 14.85 1.52 -22.66
C GLY A 352 14.97 0.00 -22.60
N THR A 353 13.86 -0.74 -22.47
CA THR A 353 13.84 -2.20 -22.49
C THR A 353 12.90 -2.78 -23.56
N ASP A 354 13.19 -3.99 -24.00
CA ASP A 354 12.38 -4.68 -25.02
C ASP A 354 11.20 -5.45 -24.42
N ASN A 355 11.41 -6.10 -23.27
CA ASN A 355 10.51 -7.13 -22.73
C ASN A 355 10.46 -7.19 -21.19
N LEU A 356 10.81 -6.09 -20.51
CA LEU A 356 10.70 -5.97 -19.04
C LEU A 356 9.49 -5.10 -18.69
N ARG A 357 8.62 -5.59 -17.82
CA ARG A 357 7.44 -4.85 -17.32
C ARG A 357 7.42 -4.77 -15.81
N VAL A 358 6.75 -3.75 -15.29
CA VAL A 358 6.46 -3.61 -13.86
C VAL A 358 4.95 -3.59 -13.67
N VAL A 359 4.47 -4.44 -12.77
CA VAL A 359 3.06 -4.74 -12.58
C VAL A 359 2.79 -4.85 -11.09
N ASP A 360 2.82 -3.70 -10.41
CA ASP A 360 2.42 -3.50 -9.03
C ASP A 360 2.17 -2.01 -8.74
N LEU A 361 1.93 -1.64 -7.49
CA LEU A 361 1.61 -0.28 -7.05
C LEU A 361 2.71 0.76 -7.31
N SER A 362 3.95 0.35 -7.59
CA SER A 362 5.05 1.26 -7.96
C SER A 362 4.72 2.10 -9.19
N ILE A 363 3.89 1.60 -10.11
CA ILE A 363 3.60 2.27 -11.38
C ILE A 363 2.52 3.35 -11.27
N VAL A 364 1.74 3.35 -10.20
CA VAL A 364 0.63 4.30 -10.01
C VAL A 364 1.23 5.71 -9.96
N PRO A 365 0.93 6.63 -10.89
CA PRO A 365 1.65 7.91 -10.96
C PRO A 365 1.23 8.89 -9.86
N LEU A 366 -0.02 8.81 -9.39
CA LEU A 366 -0.56 9.67 -8.34
C LEU A 366 -1.37 8.83 -7.36
N HIS A 367 -1.17 9.06 -6.06
CA HIS A 367 -1.85 8.31 -5.02
C HIS A 367 -3.38 8.41 -5.14
N ILE A 368 -4.06 7.31 -4.82
CA ILE A 368 -5.51 7.20 -4.78
C ILE A 368 -6.04 7.33 -3.34
N CYS A 369 -7.24 7.91 -3.17
CA CYS A 369 -7.90 8.06 -1.86
C CYS A 369 -8.63 6.78 -1.44
N CYS A 370 -7.90 5.69 -1.28
CA CYS A 370 -8.42 4.45 -0.75
C CYS A 370 -7.29 3.54 -0.23
N HIS A 371 -7.66 2.54 0.56
CA HIS A 371 -6.79 1.39 0.82
C HIS A 371 -6.37 0.72 -0.50
N THR A 372 -5.08 0.53 -0.71
CA THR A 372 -4.51 0.12 -2.02
C THR A 372 -4.70 -1.35 -2.35
N GLN A 373 -5.19 -2.18 -1.42
CA GLN A 373 -5.68 -3.53 -1.73
C GLN A 373 -6.88 -3.49 -2.69
N CYS A 374 -7.74 -2.46 -2.58
CA CYS A 374 -8.76 -2.19 -3.57
C CYS A 374 -8.10 -1.52 -4.77
N GLU A 375 -7.42 -2.32 -5.61
CA GLU A 375 -7.01 -1.81 -6.91
C GLU A 375 -8.24 -1.30 -7.67
N PRO A 376 -8.16 -0.11 -8.31
CA PRO A 376 -9.24 0.40 -9.14
C PRO A 376 -9.70 -0.69 -10.11
N PRO A 377 -11.01 -0.86 -10.35
CA PRO A 377 -11.51 -1.87 -11.29
C PRO A 377 -10.85 -1.79 -12.66
N GLN A 378 -10.47 -0.59 -13.13
CA GLN A 378 -9.67 -0.43 -14.35
C GLN A 378 -8.29 -1.10 -14.26
N ILE A 379 -7.49 -0.89 -13.21
CA ILE A 379 -6.18 -1.56 -13.08
C ILE A 379 -6.38 -3.07 -12.88
N ARG A 380 -7.33 -3.47 -12.02
CA ARG A 380 -7.62 -4.88 -11.69
C ARG A 380 -8.11 -5.71 -12.88
N LEU A 381 -8.87 -5.10 -13.81
CA LEU A 381 -9.37 -5.75 -15.02
C LEU A 381 -8.41 -5.58 -16.20
N GLU A 382 -7.75 -4.42 -16.32
CA GLU A 382 -6.83 -4.14 -17.42
C GLU A 382 -5.46 -4.78 -17.24
N LEU A 383 -4.95 -5.05 -16.03
CA LEU A 383 -3.66 -5.75 -15.86
C LEU A 383 -3.67 -7.14 -16.52
N PRO A 384 -4.64 -8.04 -16.19
CA PRO A 384 -4.72 -9.34 -16.85
C PRO A 384 -5.07 -9.22 -18.33
N LEU A 385 -5.86 -8.22 -18.73
CA LEU A 385 -6.21 -7.97 -20.13
C LEU A 385 -5.02 -7.46 -20.95
N LEU A 386 -4.20 -6.54 -20.43
CA LEU A 386 -2.94 -6.03 -20.99
C LEU A 386 -1.92 -7.15 -21.10
N LEU A 387 -1.74 -7.96 -20.04
CA LEU A 387 -0.92 -9.18 -20.09
C LEU A 387 -1.43 -10.15 -21.17
N SER A 388 -2.74 -10.35 -21.29
CA SER A 388 -3.32 -11.23 -22.30
C SER A 388 -3.26 -10.69 -23.73
N THR A 389 -3.32 -9.37 -23.93
CA THR A 389 -3.24 -8.72 -25.25
C THR A 389 -1.80 -8.55 -25.71
N VAL A 390 -0.86 -8.36 -24.79
CA VAL A 390 0.58 -8.37 -25.07
C VAL A 390 1.08 -9.77 -25.40
N LEU A 391 0.62 -10.81 -24.68
CA LEU A 391 1.03 -12.20 -24.93
C LEU A 391 0.30 -12.86 -26.12
N ARG A 392 -0.74 -12.22 -26.67
CA ARG A 392 -1.41 -12.67 -27.91
C ARG A 392 -0.78 -12.01 -29.13
N GLN A 393 -0.01 -12.79 -29.90
CA GLN A 393 0.18 -12.47 -31.31
C GLN A 393 -1.18 -12.46 -32.04
N PRO A 394 -1.35 -11.66 -33.11
CA PRO A 394 -2.65 -11.45 -33.73
C PRO A 394 -3.13 -12.75 -34.39
N ARG A 395 -4.02 -13.46 -33.71
CA ARG A 395 -4.97 -14.33 -34.39
C ARG A 395 -6.34 -13.75 -34.15
N HIS A 396 -6.91 -13.20 -35.22
CA HIS A 396 -8.29 -12.76 -35.29
C HIS A 396 -9.21 -13.79 -34.61
N THR A 397 -9.90 -13.40 -33.55
CA THR A 397 -11.18 -14.00 -33.15
C THR A 397 -11.82 -13.07 -32.12
N CYS A 398 -12.75 -12.26 -32.60
CA CYS A 398 -13.68 -11.49 -31.79
C CYS A 398 -14.62 -12.49 -31.08
N ILE A 399 -14.60 -12.53 -29.75
CA ILE A 399 -15.67 -13.16 -28.98
C ILE A 399 -16.39 -12.04 -28.21
N ARG A 400 -17.55 -11.65 -28.75
CA ARG A 400 -18.57 -10.87 -28.06
C ARG A 400 -19.16 -11.73 -26.94
N GLU A 401 -18.98 -11.33 -25.68
CA GLU A 401 -19.77 -11.90 -24.57
C GLU A 401 -21.23 -11.45 -24.68
N LYS A 402 -22.12 -12.38 -25.07
CA LYS A 402 -23.55 -12.23 -24.84
C LYS A 402 -23.84 -12.61 -23.39
N ARG A 403 -24.35 -11.64 -22.62
CA ARG A 403 -25.09 -11.90 -21.37
C ARG A 403 -26.23 -12.86 -21.65
N GLN A 404 -26.24 -14.01 -20.97
CA GLN A 404 -27.47 -14.77 -20.73
C GLN A 404 -27.64 -15.00 -19.23
N ARG A 405 -28.67 -14.36 -18.67
CA ARG A 405 -29.39 -14.85 -17.49
C ARG A 405 -30.02 -16.19 -17.88
N HIS A 406 -30.06 -17.19 -17.00
CA HIS A 406 -31.26 -17.98 -16.71
C HIS A 406 -31.10 -18.85 -15.46
N THR A 407 -32.28 -19.10 -14.91
CA THR A 407 -32.72 -19.69 -13.65
C THR A 407 -32.36 -21.16 -13.45
N ALA A 408 -32.32 -21.55 -12.17
CA ALA A 408 -32.17 -22.86 -11.53
C ALA A 408 -32.52 -24.16 -12.29
N LEU A 409 -31.74 -25.22 -12.02
CA LEU A 409 -32.28 -26.58 -11.85
C LEU A 409 -31.40 -27.43 -10.91
N ARG A 410 -32.08 -28.15 -10.02
CA ARG A 410 -31.57 -28.99 -8.92
C ARG A 410 -31.60 -30.46 -9.36
N VAL A 411 -30.51 -31.21 -9.23
CA VAL A 411 -30.51 -32.69 -9.27
C VAL A 411 -29.58 -33.22 -8.18
N LEU A 412 -30.07 -34.23 -7.46
CA LEU A 412 -29.49 -34.87 -6.29
C LEU A 412 -28.88 -36.25 -6.62
N ARG A 413 -27.85 -36.59 -5.83
CA ARG A 413 -27.33 -37.92 -5.39
C ARG A 413 -26.43 -38.76 -6.31
N GLY A 414 -25.32 -39.20 -5.70
CA GLY A 414 -24.94 -40.62 -5.70
C GLY A 414 -23.44 -40.94 -5.56
N SER A 415 -23.03 -41.42 -4.36
CA SER A 415 -21.86 -42.29 -4.02
C SER A 415 -20.44 -41.85 -4.45
N GLY A 416 -19.37 -41.89 -3.65
CA GLY A 416 -19.10 -42.51 -2.36
C GLY A 416 -17.61 -42.94 -2.34
N ARG A 417 -16.87 -42.59 -1.28
CA ARG A 417 -15.78 -43.35 -0.60
C ARG A 417 -14.85 -42.39 0.13
N LEU A 418 -14.78 -42.60 1.45
CA LEU A 418 -13.75 -42.08 2.33
C LEU A 418 -12.41 -42.75 2.03
N VAL A 419 -11.33 -41.99 2.10
CA VAL A 419 -10.01 -42.49 2.47
C VAL A 419 -9.43 -41.51 3.50
N GLU A 420 -9.25 -42.00 4.73
CA GLU A 420 -8.58 -41.31 5.83
C GLU A 420 -7.07 -41.15 5.55
N TRP A 421 -6.51 -40.01 5.94
CA TRP A 421 -5.06 -39.82 6.09
C TRP A 421 -4.76 -39.35 7.51
N TYR A 422 -3.85 -40.07 8.18
CA TYR A 422 -3.35 -39.79 9.53
C TYR A 422 -2.51 -38.49 9.57
N PRO A 423 -2.51 -37.76 10.71
CA PRO A 423 -1.82 -36.47 10.82
C PRO A 423 -0.30 -36.63 10.95
N ILE A 424 0.45 -35.89 10.13
CA ILE A 424 1.89 -35.69 10.30
C ILE A 424 2.10 -34.62 11.39
N ARG A 425 2.86 -34.97 12.43
CA ARG A 425 3.28 -34.09 13.52
C ARG A 425 4.09 -32.91 12.99
N GLN A 426 3.71 -31.68 13.33
CA GLN A 426 4.57 -30.50 13.17
C GLN A 426 5.59 -30.42 14.33
N PRO A 427 6.86 -30.05 14.08
CA PRO A 427 7.79 -29.65 15.13
C PRO A 427 7.40 -28.25 15.65
N SER A 428 7.45 -28.09 16.96
CA SER A 428 7.30 -26.82 17.66
C SER A 428 8.46 -25.87 17.35
N VAL A 429 8.19 -24.73 16.72
CA VAL A 429 9.14 -23.61 16.61
C VAL A 429 8.69 -22.54 17.60
N ALA A 430 9.50 -22.32 18.64
CA ALA A 430 9.33 -21.23 19.59
C ALA A 430 9.72 -19.91 18.91
N LEU A 431 8.76 -19.00 18.75
CA LEU A 431 9.02 -17.63 18.32
C LEU A 431 9.44 -16.80 19.55
N ALA A 432 10.74 -16.52 19.66
CA ALA A 432 11.26 -15.50 20.57
C ALA A 432 10.97 -14.11 19.97
N ALA A 433 10.31 -13.24 20.74
CA ALA A 433 10.11 -11.84 20.39
C ALA A 433 11.41 -11.04 20.61
N PRO A 434 11.77 -10.08 19.73
CA PRO A 434 12.94 -9.23 19.93
C PRO A 434 12.71 -8.22 21.08
N PRO A 435 13.76 -7.88 21.85
CA PRO A 435 13.66 -6.90 22.94
C PRO A 435 13.64 -5.48 22.38
N TRP A 436 12.64 -4.71 22.79
CA TRP A 436 12.64 -3.25 22.62
C TRP A 436 13.55 -2.64 23.67
N HIS A 437 14.59 -1.93 23.21
CA HIS A 437 15.49 -1.18 24.09
C HIS A 437 14.76 0.00 24.75
N GLN A 438 15.16 0.23 26.00
CA GLN A 438 14.67 1.23 26.96
C GLN A 438 14.85 2.68 26.51
#